data_AF-A0A2I0ILC7-F1
#
_entry.id   AF-A0A2I0ILC7-F1
#
_cell.length_a   1.000
_cell.length_b   1.000
_cell.length_c   1.000
_cell.angle_alpha   90.00
_cell.angle_beta   90.00
_cell.angle_gamma   90.00
#
_symmetry.space_group_name_H-M   'P 1'
#
loop_
_entity.id
_entity.type
_entity.pdbx_description
1 polymer ?
#
loop_
_entity_poly.entity_id
_entity_poly.type
_entity_poly.pdbx_seq_one_letter_code
_entity_poly.pdbx_strand_id
1 'polypeptide(L)'
;MLHRRVGEALAVNSVSRLHRVPGHCLGPLLAMIRDQAPNIVTLVEQEASHNGPYFLSRFLEALHFYSAIFDSLDATFPPDSSQRAKVEQYIFAPEILNIVAHEGAERTARHERLDKWRKIMEGKGFKGIPLSGNAVTQSKILLGLYSCDGYRLTEDKGCLLLGWQDRAIIAASAWRC
;
A
#
# COMPACT_ATOMS: atom_id res chain seq x y z
N MET A 1 18.38 -5.46 16.96
CA MET A 1 17.23 -5.57 17.87
C MET A 1 16.66 -4.18 18.11
N LEU A 2 15.34 -4.03 18.23
CA LEU A 2 14.71 -2.75 18.58
C LEU A 2 14.97 -2.47 20.07
N HIS A 3 15.60 -1.34 20.41
CA HIS A 3 15.94 -0.97 21.78
C HIS A 3 14.76 -0.26 22.46
N ARG A 4 13.75 -1.01 22.89
CA ARG A 4 12.58 -0.47 23.61
C ARG A 4 12.85 -0.40 25.11
N ARG A 5 12.50 0.72 25.77
CA ARG A 5 12.53 0.83 27.23
C ARG A 5 11.22 0.37 27.84
N VAL A 6 11.28 -0.15 29.07
CA VAL A 6 10.08 -0.57 29.81
C VAL A 6 9.19 0.65 30.04
N GLY A 7 7.90 0.52 29.72
CA GLY A 7 6.89 1.58 29.89
C GLY A 7 6.65 2.47 28.67
N GLU A 8 7.46 2.37 27.61
CA GLU A 8 7.24 3.16 26.39
C GLU A 8 6.09 2.61 25.54
N ALA A 9 5.28 3.51 25.00
CA ALA A 9 4.31 3.21 23.95
C ALA A 9 5.04 2.97 22.62
N LEU A 10 4.62 1.95 21.88
CA LEU A 10 5.23 1.56 20.61
C LEU A 10 4.21 1.69 19.48
N ALA A 11 4.57 2.46 18.45
CA ALA A 11 3.86 2.50 17.18
C ALA A 11 4.77 1.92 16.09
N VAL A 12 4.23 1.03 15.26
CA VAL A 12 4.94 0.49 14.09
C VAL A 12 4.27 1.03 12.84
N ASN A 13 5.02 1.73 12.01
CA ASN A 13 4.52 2.27 10.75
C ASN A 13 5.20 1.57 9.56
N SER A 14 4.39 1.04 8.65
CA SER A 14 4.87 0.46 7.39
C SER A 14 4.17 1.10 6.21
N VAL A 15 4.95 1.75 5.34
CA VAL A 15 4.47 2.42 4.13
C VAL A 15 5.19 1.84 2.92
N SER A 16 4.46 1.07 2.10
CA SER A 16 4.95 0.45 0.86
C SER A 16 6.23 -0.38 1.10
N ARG A 17 6.17 -1.32 2.05
CA ARG A 17 7.34 -2.14 2.45
C ARG A 17 7.00 -3.61 2.63
N LEU A 18 5.86 -3.96 3.23
CA LEU A 18 5.58 -5.36 3.56
C LEU A 18 5.35 -6.21 2.31
N HIS A 19 4.86 -5.63 1.22
CA HIS A 19 4.73 -6.34 -0.06
C HIS A 19 6.08 -6.84 -0.61
N ARG A 20 7.22 -6.28 -0.17
CA ARG A 20 8.54 -6.74 -0.61
C ARG A 20 9.11 -7.88 0.22
N VAL A 21 8.49 -8.17 1.36
CA VAL A 21 8.95 -9.24 2.24
C VAL A 21 8.61 -10.59 1.60
N PRO A 22 9.58 -11.50 1.41
CA PRO A 22 9.29 -12.83 0.90
C PRO A 22 8.22 -13.52 1.74
N GLY A 23 7.30 -14.25 1.10
CA GLY A 23 6.14 -14.84 1.78
C GLY A 23 6.51 -15.73 2.98
N HIS A 24 7.63 -16.45 2.91
CA HIS A 24 8.14 -17.27 4.01
C HIS A 24 8.69 -16.44 5.19
N CYS A 25 9.12 -15.20 4.96
CA CYS A 25 9.61 -14.26 5.98
C CYS A 25 8.49 -13.38 6.56
N LEU A 26 7.41 -13.14 5.82
CA LEU A 26 6.34 -12.22 6.23
C LEU A 26 5.67 -12.67 7.53
N GLY A 27 5.36 -13.96 7.65
CA GLY A 27 4.75 -14.52 8.85
C GLY A 27 5.63 -14.38 10.11
N PRO A 28 6.90 -14.80 10.08
CA PRO A 28 7.86 -14.56 11.16
C PRO A 28 8.06 -13.09 11.50
N LEU A 29 8.15 -12.20 10.50
CA LEU A 29 8.28 -10.76 10.72
C LEU A 29 7.08 -10.18 11.48
N LEU A 30 5.86 -10.52 11.06
CA LEU A 30 4.65 -10.08 11.72
C LEU A 30 4.51 -10.62 13.15
N ALA A 31 4.93 -11.87 13.39
CA ALA A 31 5.00 -12.43 14.73
C ALA A 31 5.99 -11.67 15.62
N MET A 32 7.20 -11.40 15.11
CA MET A 32 8.20 -10.60 15.82
C MET A 32 7.67 -9.19 16.15
N ILE A 33 6.98 -8.52 15.21
CA ILE A 33 6.35 -7.21 15.45
C ILE A 33 5.32 -7.32 16.57
N ARG A 34 4.44 -8.33 16.52
CA ARG A 34 3.40 -8.54 17.53
C ARG A 34 3.98 -8.81 18.91
N ASP A 35 5.07 -9.58 19.00
CA ASP A 35 5.70 -9.94 20.26
C ASP A 35 6.36 -8.72 20.95
N GLN A 36 6.55 -7.60 20.24
CA GLN A 36 6.91 -6.31 20.83
C GLN A 36 5.73 -5.57 21.46
N ALA A 37 4.50 -6.11 21.38
CA ALA A 37 3.25 -5.53 21.87
C ALA A 37 3.07 -4.04 21.49
N PRO A 38 3.08 -3.68 20.20
CA PRO A 38 2.82 -2.32 19.76
C PRO A 38 1.39 -1.88 20.13
N ASN A 39 1.26 -0.64 20.56
CA ASN A 39 -0.02 0.02 20.78
C ASN A 39 -0.81 0.18 19.49
N ILE A 40 -0.11 0.41 18.38
CA ILE A 40 -0.69 0.53 17.04
C ILE A 40 0.30 0.09 15.97
N VAL A 41 -0.22 -0.57 14.94
CA VAL A 41 0.48 -0.79 13.68
C VAL A 41 -0.29 -0.10 12.57
N THR A 42 0.35 0.78 11.81
CA THR A 42 -0.22 1.39 10.61
C THR A 42 0.38 0.74 9.37
N LEU A 43 -0.49 0.36 8.44
CA LEU A 43 -0.12 -0.28 7.19
C LEU A 43 -0.70 0.52 6.03
N VAL A 44 0.19 1.04 5.19
CA VAL A 44 -0.13 1.72 3.94
C VAL A 44 0.50 0.94 2.79
N GLU A 45 -0.32 0.37 1.92
CA GLU A 45 0.14 -0.49 0.81
C GLU A 45 -0.61 -0.16 -0.49
N GLN A 46 -0.02 -0.52 -1.63
CA GLN A 46 -0.68 -0.35 -2.92
C GLN A 46 -1.85 -1.33 -3.07
N GLU A 47 -2.98 -0.85 -3.58
CA GLU A 47 -4.21 -1.63 -3.76
C GLU A 47 -4.21 -2.38 -5.10
N ALA A 48 -3.40 -3.43 -5.20
CA ALA A 48 -3.23 -4.20 -6.43
C ALA A 48 -2.95 -5.68 -6.18
N SER A 49 -3.38 -6.56 -7.10
CA SER A 49 -3.15 -8.01 -7.03
C SER A 49 -1.94 -8.45 -7.89
N HIS A 50 -0.76 -7.90 -7.63
CA HIS A 50 0.47 -8.16 -8.41
C HIS A 50 1.23 -9.43 -7.98
N ASN A 51 0.70 -10.21 -7.05
CA ASN A 51 1.37 -11.42 -6.54
C ASN A 51 0.73 -12.75 -6.99
N GLY A 52 -0.12 -12.73 -8.02
CA GLY A 52 -0.73 -13.95 -8.56
C GLY A 52 0.31 -14.96 -9.10
N PRO A 53 0.00 -16.27 -9.11
CA PRO A 53 0.94 -17.30 -9.61
C PRO A 53 1.13 -17.25 -11.12
N TYR A 54 0.13 -16.77 -11.87
CA TYR A 54 0.13 -16.77 -13.33
C TYR A 54 0.56 -15.40 -13.91
N PHE A 55 1.46 -15.44 -14.89
CA PHE A 55 1.98 -14.25 -15.57
C PHE A 55 0.87 -13.38 -16.17
N LEU A 56 -0.01 -13.96 -16.99
CA LEU A 56 -1.03 -13.18 -17.73
C LEU A 56 -1.94 -12.38 -16.77
N SER A 57 -2.35 -12.98 -15.66
CA SER A 57 -3.16 -12.29 -14.65
C SER A 57 -2.41 -11.14 -13.99
N ARG A 58 -1.12 -11.32 -13.67
CA ARG A 58 -0.30 -10.23 -13.12
C ARG A 58 -0.08 -9.12 -14.13
N PHE A 59 0.19 -9.46 -15.38
CA PHE A 59 0.40 -8.50 -16.46
C PHE A 59 -0.84 -7.62 -16.67
N LEU A 60 -2.03 -8.24 -16.78
CA LEU A 60 -3.28 -7.50 -16.96
C LEU A 60 -3.62 -6.62 -15.75
N GLU A 61 -3.42 -7.12 -14.53
CA GLU A 61 -3.64 -6.32 -13.32
C GLU A 61 -2.65 -5.13 -13.25
N ALA A 62 -1.38 -5.35 -13.58
CA ALA A 62 -0.37 -4.29 -13.62
C ALA A 62 -0.69 -3.25 -14.70
N LEU A 63 -1.11 -3.69 -15.89
CA LEU A 63 -1.52 -2.79 -16.96
C LEU A 63 -2.68 -1.89 -16.48
N HIS A 64 -3.74 -2.46 -15.93
CA HIS A 64 -4.87 -1.67 -15.43
C HIS A 64 -4.49 -0.75 -14.28
N PHE A 65 -3.67 -1.22 -13.33
CA PHE A 65 -3.23 -0.43 -12.19
C PHE A 65 -2.35 0.75 -12.61
N TYR A 66 -1.31 0.51 -13.41
CA TYR A 66 -0.42 1.57 -13.85
C TYR A 66 -1.05 2.48 -14.90
N SER A 67 -2.02 2.02 -15.69
CA SER A 67 -2.83 2.94 -16.52
C SER A 67 -3.53 3.99 -15.66
N ALA A 68 -4.14 3.61 -14.53
CA ALA A 68 -4.77 4.57 -13.62
C ALA A 68 -3.75 5.53 -12.97
N ILE A 69 -2.56 5.04 -12.60
CA ILE A 69 -1.49 5.87 -12.06
C ILE A 69 -0.96 6.86 -13.11
N PHE A 70 -0.72 6.41 -14.34
CA PHE A 70 -0.19 7.29 -15.40
C PHE A 70 -1.25 8.30 -15.87
N ASP A 71 -2.53 7.91 -15.90
CA ASP A 71 -3.64 8.84 -16.15
C ASP A 71 -3.75 9.89 -15.03
N SER A 72 -3.57 9.50 -13.76
CA SER A 72 -3.55 10.45 -12.64
C SER A 72 -2.36 11.41 -12.69
N LEU A 73 -1.20 10.95 -13.14
CA LEU A 73 -0.03 11.81 -13.38
C LEU A 73 -0.27 12.78 -14.54
N ASP A 74 -0.89 12.31 -15.62
CA ASP A 74 -1.22 13.14 -16.80
C ASP A 74 -2.17 14.28 -16.45
N ALA A 75 -3.18 13.99 -15.64
CA ALA A 75 -4.12 15.00 -15.15
C ALA A 75 -3.50 15.98 -14.14
N THR A 76 -2.42 15.58 -13.44
CA THR A 76 -1.80 16.38 -12.37
C THR A 76 -0.64 17.25 -12.87
N PHE A 77 0.14 16.77 -13.84
CA PHE A 77 1.38 17.41 -14.27
C PHE A 77 1.29 17.92 -15.72
N PRO A 78 1.96 19.05 -16.04
CA PRO A 78 2.12 19.46 -17.44
C PRO A 78 2.81 18.38 -18.29
N PRO A 79 2.53 18.32 -19.60
CA PRO A 79 3.11 17.31 -20.50
C PRO A 79 4.64 17.23 -20.45
N ASP A 80 5.32 18.37 -20.36
CA ASP A 80 6.80 18.46 -20.33
C ASP A 80 7.39 18.43 -18.91
N SER A 81 6.65 17.92 -17.92
CA SER A 81 7.11 17.90 -16.53
C SER A 81 8.27 16.91 -16.33
N SER A 82 9.47 17.46 -16.09
CA SER A 82 10.65 16.66 -15.74
C SER A 82 10.48 15.85 -14.45
N GLN A 83 9.65 16.34 -13.52
CA GLN A 83 9.33 15.65 -12.26
C GLN A 83 8.46 14.42 -12.53
N ARG A 84 7.43 14.55 -13.37
CA ARG A 84 6.61 13.42 -13.83
C ARG A 84 7.49 12.36 -14.50
N ALA A 85 8.31 12.76 -15.47
CA ALA A 85 9.19 11.85 -16.18
C ALA A 85 10.13 11.08 -15.24
N LYS A 86 10.66 11.74 -14.20
CA LYS A 86 11.49 11.08 -13.18
C LYS A 86 10.72 10.05 -12.35
N VAL A 87 9.48 10.36 -11.96
CA VAL A 87 8.64 9.41 -11.21
C VAL A 87 8.32 8.19 -12.08
N GLU A 88 7.91 8.41 -13.32
CA GLU A 88 7.61 7.33 -14.27
C GLU A 88 8.84 6.45 -14.52
N GLN A 89 10.00 7.07 -14.79
CA GLN A 89 11.23 6.35 -15.16
C GLN A 89 11.93 5.66 -13.99
N TYR A 90 12.03 6.31 -12.83
CA TYR A 90 12.87 5.83 -11.72
C TYR A 90 12.09 5.16 -10.59
N ILE A 91 10.76 5.33 -10.55
CA ILE A 91 9.91 4.70 -9.52
C ILE A 91 9.04 3.62 -10.15
N PHE A 92 8.22 3.97 -11.14
CA PHE A 92 7.23 3.03 -11.68
C PHE A 92 7.80 2.06 -12.70
N ALA A 93 8.67 2.48 -13.62
CA ALA A 93 9.25 1.57 -14.61
C ALA A 93 10.03 0.39 -13.99
N PRO A 94 10.87 0.57 -12.95
CA PRO A 94 11.54 -0.56 -12.28
C PRO A 94 10.55 -1.49 -11.57
N GLU A 95 9.46 -0.95 -11.02
CA GLU A 95 8.44 -1.74 -10.34
C GLU A 95 7.62 -2.57 -11.34
N ILE A 96 7.20 -1.98 -12.45
CA ILE A 96 6.54 -2.66 -13.58
C ILE A 96 7.45 -3.77 -14.11
N LEU A 97 8.73 -3.47 -14.36
CA LEU A 97 9.71 -4.45 -14.82
C LEU A 97 9.80 -5.63 -13.85
N ASN A 98 9.85 -5.36 -12.54
CA ASN A 98 9.92 -6.42 -11.54
C ASN A 98 8.65 -7.28 -11.48
N ILE A 99 7.47 -6.69 -11.69
CA ILE A 99 6.19 -7.43 -11.70
C ILE A 99 6.09 -8.34 -12.94
N VAL A 100 6.51 -7.82 -14.09
CA VAL A 100 6.30 -8.45 -15.40
C VAL A 100 7.43 -9.41 -15.76
N ALA A 101 8.69 -8.99 -15.63
CA ALA A 101 9.83 -9.74 -16.18
C ALA A 101 10.50 -10.68 -15.18
N HIS A 102 10.35 -10.48 -13.87
CA HIS A 102 11.01 -11.31 -12.86
C HIS A 102 10.10 -12.41 -12.32
N GLU A 103 10.71 -13.48 -11.80
CA GLU A 103 10.03 -14.56 -11.10
C GLU A 103 10.83 -15.03 -9.87
N GLY A 104 10.25 -15.94 -9.09
CA GLY A 104 10.94 -16.54 -7.94
C GLY A 104 11.43 -15.50 -6.94
N ALA A 105 12.67 -15.63 -6.47
CA ALA A 105 13.26 -14.70 -5.49
C ALA A 105 13.50 -13.30 -6.06
N GLU A 106 13.75 -13.18 -7.38
CA GLU A 106 14.04 -11.91 -8.05
C GLU A 106 12.80 -11.00 -8.19
N ARG A 107 11.59 -11.58 -8.09
CA ARG A 107 10.35 -10.82 -8.04
C ARG A 107 10.03 -10.40 -6.61
N THR A 108 10.14 -9.10 -6.35
CA THR A 108 9.98 -8.46 -5.04
C THR A 108 8.75 -7.56 -4.96
N ALA A 109 8.25 -7.02 -6.07
CA ALA A 109 7.06 -6.18 -6.14
C ALA A 109 5.79 -7.04 -6.08
N ARG A 110 5.45 -7.53 -4.88
CA ARG A 110 4.36 -8.49 -4.63
C ARG A 110 3.17 -7.84 -3.94
N HIS A 111 2.63 -6.80 -4.57
CA HIS A 111 1.46 -6.09 -4.06
C HIS A 111 0.26 -7.03 -3.87
N GLU A 112 -0.51 -6.75 -2.82
CA GLU A 112 -1.73 -7.46 -2.46
C GLU A 112 -2.81 -6.44 -2.09
N ARG A 113 -4.07 -6.79 -2.38
CA ARG A 113 -5.24 -5.99 -2.02
C ARG A 113 -5.50 -5.97 -0.51
N LEU A 114 -6.19 -4.94 -0.04
CA LEU A 114 -6.55 -4.72 1.36
C LEU A 114 -7.20 -5.95 2.00
N ASP A 115 -8.11 -6.62 1.29
CA ASP A 115 -8.76 -7.84 1.77
C ASP A 115 -7.78 -8.96 2.10
N LYS A 116 -6.69 -9.07 1.35
CA LYS A 116 -5.65 -10.07 1.58
C LYS A 116 -4.71 -9.64 2.70
N TRP A 117 -4.34 -8.36 2.77
CA TRP A 117 -3.62 -7.81 3.92
C TRP A 117 -4.39 -8.03 5.21
N ARG A 118 -5.70 -7.81 5.21
CA ARG A 118 -6.57 -8.06 6.37
C ARG A 118 -6.47 -9.50 6.85
N LYS A 119 -6.61 -10.47 5.95
CA LYS A 119 -6.46 -11.90 6.28
C LYS A 119 -5.07 -12.23 6.83
N ILE A 120 -4.01 -11.65 6.28
CA ILE A 120 -2.63 -11.87 6.74
C ILE A 120 -2.44 -11.32 8.16
N MET A 121 -2.89 -10.08 8.40
CA MET A 121 -2.77 -9.42 9.70
C MET A 121 -3.60 -10.14 10.76
N GLU A 122 -4.87 -10.43 10.48
CA GLU A 122 -5.76 -11.17 11.39
C GLU A 122 -5.24 -12.58 11.68
N GLY A 123 -4.73 -13.28 10.65
CA GLY A 123 -4.09 -14.59 10.80
C GLY A 123 -2.83 -14.58 11.67
N LYS A 124 -2.27 -13.41 11.96
CA LYS A 124 -1.14 -13.24 12.90
C LYS A 124 -1.56 -12.70 14.27
N GLY A 125 -2.85 -12.52 14.50
CA GLY A 125 -3.42 -12.08 15.78
C GLY A 125 -3.59 -10.57 15.90
N PHE A 126 -3.35 -9.81 14.83
CA PHE A 126 -3.69 -8.39 14.83
C PHE A 126 -5.19 -8.20 14.65
N LYS A 127 -5.75 -7.17 15.30
CA LYS A 127 -7.16 -6.78 15.16
C LYS A 127 -7.22 -5.43 14.45
N GLY A 128 -7.95 -5.38 13.34
CA GLY A 128 -8.22 -4.12 12.65
C GLY A 128 -8.96 -3.15 13.57
N ILE A 129 -8.56 -1.88 13.54
CA ILE A 129 -9.25 -0.79 14.23
C ILE A 129 -9.64 0.28 13.22
N PRO A 130 -10.83 0.89 13.33
CA PRO A 130 -11.23 1.94 12.42
C PRO A 130 -10.32 3.16 12.58
N LEU A 131 -9.94 3.76 11.45
CA LEU A 131 -9.31 5.07 11.44
C LEU A 131 -10.26 6.10 12.07
N SER A 132 -9.70 7.05 12.82
CA SER A 132 -10.52 8.06 13.50
C SER A 132 -11.29 8.92 12.48
N GLY A 133 -12.51 9.34 12.84
CA GLY A 133 -13.31 10.24 11.99
C GLY A 133 -12.58 11.56 11.67
N ASN A 134 -11.74 12.04 12.59
CA ASN A 134 -10.89 13.21 12.37
C ASN A 134 -9.83 12.95 11.30
N ALA A 135 -9.16 11.79 11.31
CA ALA A 135 -8.18 11.42 10.28
C ALA A 135 -8.83 11.27 8.91
N VAL A 136 -10.04 10.68 8.84
CA VAL A 136 -10.82 10.58 7.60
C VAL A 136 -11.19 11.98 7.07
N THR A 137 -11.67 12.86 7.96
CA THR A 137 -12.03 14.24 7.60
C THR A 137 -10.83 15.03 7.11
N GLN A 138 -9.70 14.93 7.81
CA GLN A 138 -8.44 15.56 7.39
C GLN A 138 -7.98 15.06 6.02
N SER A 139 -8.12 13.76 5.75
CA SER A 139 -7.77 13.19 4.45
C SER A 139 -8.67 13.73 3.33
N LYS A 140 -9.98 13.87 3.58
CA LYS A 140 -10.93 14.47 2.64
C LYS A 140 -10.62 15.95 2.37
N ILE A 141 -10.29 16.71 3.41
CA ILE A 141 -9.86 18.11 3.27
C ILE A 141 -8.58 18.19 2.44
N LEU A 142 -7.56 17.39 2.76
CA LEU A 142 -6.30 17.36 2.02
C LEU A 142 -6.54 17.06 0.54
N LEU A 143 -7.41 16.11 0.23
CA LEU A 143 -7.76 15.80 -1.14
C LEU A 143 -8.43 16.99 -1.86
N GLY A 144 -9.33 17.70 -1.17
CA GLY A 144 -9.98 18.90 -1.72
C GLY A 144 -9.05 20.08 -1.96
N LEU A 145 -7.80 20.05 -1.46
CA LEU A 145 -6.78 21.05 -1.78
C LEU A 145 -6.07 20.79 -3.11
N TYR A 146 -6.21 19.59 -3.69
CA TYR A 146 -5.67 19.28 -5.01
C TYR A 146 -6.65 19.73 -6.09
N SER A 147 -6.14 20.42 -7.10
CA SER A 147 -6.92 20.94 -8.23
C SER A 147 -7.31 19.89 -9.28
N CYS A 148 -6.92 18.63 -9.07
CA CYS A 148 -7.11 17.55 -10.04
C CYS A 148 -8.41 16.79 -9.75
N ASP A 149 -9.37 16.90 -10.65
CA ASP A 149 -10.60 16.11 -10.60
C ASP A 149 -10.30 14.67 -11.01
N GLY A 150 -10.48 13.73 -10.07
CA GLY A 150 -10.34 12.29 -10.34
C GLY A 150 -9.93 11.48 -9.13
N TYR A 151 -9.21 12.07 -8.18
CA TYR A 151 -8.92 11.37 -6.93
C TYR A 151 -10.18 11.22 -6.08
N ARG A 152 -10.32 10.06 -5.43
CA ARG A 152 -11.44 9.76 -4.53
C ARG A 152 -10.95 9.06 -3.27
N LEU A 153 -11.60 9.35 -2.15
CA LEU A 153 -11.41 8.61 -0.91
C LEU A 153 -12.64 7.76 -0.64
N THR A 154 -12.44 6.46 -0.44
CA THR A 154 -13.49 5.53 -0.05
C THR A 154 -13.12 4.86 1.27
N GLU A 155 -14.13 4.63 2.11
CA GLU A 155 -13.96 3.95 3.39
C GLU A 155 -14.34 2.47 3.22
N ASP A 156 -13.48 1.55 3.65
CA ASP A 156 -13.74 0.11 3.63
C ASP A 156 -13.49 -0.49 5.01
N LYS A 157 -14.56 -0.85 5.72
CA LYS A 157 -14.51 -1.53 7.04
C LYS A 157 -13.51 -0.87 8.02
N GLY A 158 -13.55 0.46 8.10
CA GLY A 158 -12.68 1.25 8.97
C GLY A 158 -11.27 1.55 8.41
N CYS A 159 -10.95 1.07 7.21
CA CYS A 159 -9.77 1.45 6.44
C CYS A 159 -10.12 2.57 5.46
N LEU A 160 -9.10 3.24 4.91
CA LEU A 160 -9.26 4.30 3.93
C LEU A 160 -8.52 3.94 2.65
N LEU A 161 -9.20 4.04 1.52
CA LEU A 161 -8.66 3.80 0.19
C LEU A 161 -8.58 5.14 -0.55
N LEU A 162 -7.39 5.45 -1.08
CA LEU A 162 -7.22 6.47 -2.11
C LEU A 162 -7.34 5.81 -3.46
N GLY A 163 -8.18 6.36 -4.33
CA GLY A 163 -8.38 5.90 -5.70
C GLY A 163 -8.20 7.01 -6.72
N TRP A 164 -7.94 6.62 -7.96
CA TRP A 164 -8.07 7.44 -9.15
C TRP A 164 -9.27 6.93 -9.95
N GLN A 165 -10.26 7.80 -10.16
CA GLN A 165 -11.58 7.45 -10.68
C GLN A 165 -12.21 6.30 -9.88
N ASP A 166 -12.51 5.17 -10.52
CA ASP A 166 -13.06 3.96 -9.91
C ASP A 166 -11.97 2.98 -9.44
N ARG A 167 -10.69 3.25 -9.73
CA ARG A 167 -9.58 2.38 -9.37
C ARG A 167 -8.95 2.79 -8.04
N ALA A 168 -9.07 1.94 -7.02
CA ALA A 168 -8.29 2.10 -5.80
C ALA A 168 -6.79 1.89 -6.09
N ILE A 169 -5.94 2.78 -5.55
CA ILE A 169 -4.50 2.79 -5.77
C ILE A 169 -3.70 2.56 -4.48
N ILE A 170 -4.17 3.06 -3.34
CA ILE A 170 -3.50 2.95 -2.05
C ILE A 170 -4.53 2.62 -0.97
N ALA A 171 -4.20 1.70 -0.08
CA ALA A 171 -4.97 1.38 1.10
C ALA A 171 -4.20 1.76 2.38
N ALA A 172 -4.88 2.43 3.30
CA ALA A 172 -4.39 2.75 4.63
C ALA A 172 -5.26 2.05 5.70
N SER A 173 -4.60 1.36 6.63
CA SER A 173 -5.26 0.58 7.69
C SER A 173 -4.49 0.69 9.00
N ALA A 174 -5.20 0.49 10.11
CA ALA A 174 -4.64 0.51 11.45
C ALA A 174 -5.01 -0.77 12.22
N TRP A 175 -4.08 -1.23 13.05
CA TRP A 175 -4.16 -2.52 13.74
C TRP A 175 -3.67 -2.41 15.17
N ARG A 176 -4.23 -3.23 16.06
CA ARG A 176 -3.73 -3.45 17.43
C ARG A 176 -3.41 -4.94 17.65
N CYS A 177 -2.53 -5.23 18.60
CA CYS A 177 -2.29 -6.59 19.08
C CYS A 177 -3.38 -7.04 20.07
#